data_AF-A0A7C4R2Z3-F1
#
_entry.id   AF-A0A7C4R2Z3-F1
#
_cell.length_a   1.000
_cell.length_b   1.000
_cell.length_c   1.000
_cell.angle_alpha   90.00
_cell.angle_beta   90.00
_cell.angle_gamma   90.00
#
_symmetry.space_group_name_H-M   'P 1'
#
loop_
_entity.id
_entity.type
_entity.pdbx_description
1 polymer ?
#
loop_
_entity_poly.entity_id
_entity_poly.type
_entity_poly.pdbx_seq_one_letter_code
_entity_poly.pdbx_strand_id
1 'polypeptide(L)'
;MSLKLVVDELIAEHGTLTAEWREIEKIINEVKHEEPKTKEEKYNFLKPVTDLFGKSHLFATKFKVHEIKEERFVFTEMAERGKESLVHRLLDDHRRIDELLENMRRLLEDYRFEKISAKDLVEKILKTHQEITKIVSEHIKIEDQEFRKL
;
A
#
# COMPACT_ATOMS: atom_id res chain seq x y z
N MET A 1 -4.28 13.85 23.74
CA MET A 1 -3.01 13.51 23.06
C MET A 1 -2.48 14.78 22.43
N SER A 2 -1.20 15.13 22.59
CA SER A 2 -0.66 16.36 21.98
C SER A 2 -0.34 16.12 20.51
N LEU A 3 -0.54 17.14 19.65
CA LEU A 3 -0.27 17.07 18.21
C LEU A 3 1.16 16.59 17.91
N LYS A 4 2.15 17.10 18.67
CA LYS A 4 3.55 16.68 18.54
C LYS A 4 3.75 15.17 18.70
N LEU A 5 3.07 14.56 19.68
CA LEU A 5 3.19 13.13 19.94
C LEU A 5 2.59 12.30 18.79
N VAL A 6 1.51 12.79 18.18
CA VAL A 6 0.90 12.18 16.98
C VAL A 6 1.84 12.27 15.78
N VAL A 7 2.43 13.45 15.55
CA VAL A 7 3.39 13.67 14.46
C VAL A 7 4.61 12.74 14.61
N ASP A 8 5.18 12.66 15.81
CA ASP A 8 6.34 11.78 16.06
C ASP A 8 5.98 10.30 15.82
N GLU A 9 4.77 9.88 16.17
CA GLU A 9 4.25 8.54 15.91
C GLU A 9 4.07 8.27 14.40
N LEU A 10 3.45 9.19 13.67
CA LEU A 10 3.21 9.09 12.22
C LEU A 10 4.52 8.97 11.43
N ILE A 11 5.52 9.79 11.76
CA ILE A 11 6.85 9.72 11.12
C ILE A 11 7.51 8.36 11.37
N ALA A 12 7.36 7.78 12.57
CA ALA A 12 7.85 6.43 12.85
C ALA A 12 7.07 5.35 12.07
N GLU A 13 5.77 5.54 11.89
CA GLU A 13 4.92 4.66 11.07
C GLU A 13 5.33 4.66 9.60
N HIS A 14 5.74 5.80 9.01
CA HIS A 14 6.24 5.87 7.63
C HIS A 14 7.37 4.87 7.37
N GLY A 15 8.32 4.76 8.31
CA GLY A 15 9.42 3.80 8.22
C GLY A 15 8.93 2.34 8.25
N THR A 16 7.93 2.06 9.08
CA THR A 16 7.32 0.73 9.20
C THR A 16 6.54 0.37 7.94
N LEU A 17 5.70 1.27 7.44
CA LEU A 17 4.92 1.08 6.21
C LEU A 17 5.82 0.87 5.01
N THR A 18 6.88 1.67 4.88
CA THR A 18 7.87 1.53 3.81
C THR A 18 8.57 0.16 3.87
N ALA A 19 8.92 -0.31 5.06
CA ALA A 19 9.55 -1.62 5.22
C ALA A 19 8.60 -2.75 4.84
N GLU A 20 7.34 -2.69 5.27
CA GLU A 20 6.32 -3.68 4.90
C GLU A 20 6.01 -3.70 3.41
N TRP A 21 5.97 -2.52 2.79
CA TRP A 21 5.77 -2.39 1.35
C TRP A 21 6.92 -3.04 0.55
N ARG A 22 8.17 -2.90 1.02
CA ARG A 22 9.32 -3.60 0.43
C ARG A 22 9.26 -5.11 0.58
N GLU A 23 8.67 -5.62 1.66
CA GLU A 23 8.46 -7.07 1.81
C GLU A 23 7.42 -7.58 0.79
N ILE A 24 6.37 -6.80 0.50
CA ILE A 24 5.41 -7.10 -0.57
C ILE A 24 6.13 -7.13 -1.93
N GLU A 25 6.98 -6.15 -2.21
CA GLU A 25 7.79 -6.09 -3.43
C GLU A 25 8.63 -7.36 -3.64
N LYS A 26 9.30 -7.84 -2.57
CA LYS A 26 10.08 -9.08 -2.63
C LYS A 26 9.23 -10.27 -3.04
N ILE A 27 8.05 -10.43 -2.42
CA ILE A 27 7.14 -11.55 -2.75
C ILE A 27 6.68 -11.45 -4.20
N ILE A 28 6.30 -10.25 -4.68
CA ILE A 28 5.89 -10.05 -6.06
C ILE A 28 6.99 -10.47 -7.04
N ASN A 29 8.25 -10.15 -6.73
CA ASN A 29 9.40 -10.54 -7.54
C ASN A 29 9.72 -12.05 -7.48
N GLU A 30 9.23 -12.78 -6.47
CA GLU A 30 9.34 -14.23 -6.38
C GLU A 30 8.26 -14.96 -7.19
N VAL A 31 7.14 -14.30 -7.52
CA VAL A 31 6.08 -14.91 -8.33
C VAL A 31 6.60 -15.09 -9.76
N LYS A 32 6.73 -16.36 -10.19
CA LYS A 32 7.21 -16.70 -11.53
C LYS A 32 6.28 -16.14 -12.61
N HIS A 33 6.84 -15.71 -13.74
CA HIS A 33 6.05 -15.22 -14.88
C HIS A 33 5.47 -16.33 -15.77
N GLU A 34 5.82 -17.58 -15.51
CA GLU A 34 5.45 -18.72 -16.35
C GLU A 34 4.19 -19.40 -15.82
N GLU A 35 3.29 -19.75 -16.75
CA GLU A 35 2.08 -20.49 -16.42
C GLU A 35 2.44 -21.89 -15.89
N PRO A 36 1.96 -22.29 -14.69
CA PRO A 36 2.21 -23.61 -14.16
C PRO A 36 1.55 -24.70 -15.02
N LYS A 37 2.31 -25.71 -15.45
CA LYS A 37 1.84 -26.79 -16.33
C LYS A 37 1.47 -28.06 -15.56
N THR A 38 2.04 -28.22 -14.37
CA THR A 38 1.83 -29.37 -13.47
C THR A 38 1.10 -28.97 -12.20
N LYS A 39 0.51 -29.95 -11.50
CA LYS A 39 -0.11 -29.72 -10.18
C LYS A 39 0.91 -29.20 -9.15
N GLU A 40 2.13 -29.71 -9.21
CA GLU A 40 3.22 -29.28 -8.32
C GLU A 40 3.64 -27.83 -8.58
N GLU A 41 3.80 -27.44 -9.85
CA GLU A 41 4.06 -26.04 -10.21
C GLU A 41 2.91 -25.12 -9.78
N LYS A 42 1.65 -25.56 -9.92
CA LYS A 42 0.49 -24.79 -9.47
C LYS A 42 0.49 -24.59 -7.96
N TYR A 43 0.80 -25.64 -7.19
CA TYR A 43 0.95 -25.55 -5.74
C TYR A 43 2.09 -24.58 -5.35
N ASN A 44 3.25 -24.71 -6.00
CA ASN A 44 4.40 -23.85 -5.76
C ASN A 44 4.14 -22.38 -6.14
N PHE A 45 3.28 -22.13 -7.12
CA PHE A 45 2.83 -20.79 -7.49
C PHE A 45 1.81 -20.22 -6.49
N LEU A 46 0.90 -21.04 -5.96
CA LEU A 46 -0.13 -20.60 -5.02
C LEU A 46 0.43 -20.15 -3.66
N LYS A 47 1.59 -20.68 -3.25
CA LYS A 47 2.24 -20.32 -1.99
C LYS A 47 2.59 -18.81 -1.91
N PRO A 48 3.44 -18.25 -2.80
CA PRO A 48 3.75 -16.81 -2.76
C PRO A 48 2.52 -15.93 -3.03
N VAL A 49 1.53 -16.40 -3.80
CA VAL A 49 0.25 -15.68 -3.97
C VAL A 49 -0.52 -15.57 -2.66
N THR A 50 -0.54 -16.63 -1.86
CA THR A 50 -1.20 -16.64 -0.54
C THR A 50 -0.46 -15.73 0.44
N ASP A 51 0.88 -15.78 0.44
CA ASP A 51 1.73 -14.91 1.25
C ASP A 51 1.52 -13.43 0.88
N LEU A 52 1.44 -13.13 -0.42
CA LEU A 52 1.16 -11.80 -0.95
C LEU A 52 -0.22 -11.29 -0.51
N PHE A 53 -1.25 -12.16 -0.53
CA PHE A 53 -2.57 -11.82 -0.02
C PHE A 53 -2.54 -11.45 1.46
N GLY A 54 -1.88 -12.26 2.30
CA GLY A 54 -1.77 -11.97 3.73
C GLY A 54 -1.02 -10.67 4.02
N LYS A 55 0.10 -10.44 3.33
CA LYS A 55 0.94 -9.24 3.52
C LYS A 55 0.29 -7.97 3.01
N SER A 56 -0.33 -8.00 1.84
CA SER A 56 -1.07 -6.86 1.30
C SER A 56 -2.26 -6.48 2.18
N HIS A 57 -2.98 -7.46 2.73
CA HIS A 57 -4.08 -7.20 3.67
C HIS A 57 -3.61 -6.58 4.98
N LEU A 58 -2.49 -7.06 5.54
CA LEU A 58 -1.90 -6.48 6.75
C LEU A 58 -1.46 -5.04 6.50
N PHE A 59 -0.77 -4.78 5.38
CA PHE A 59 -0.35 -3.44 4.99
C PHE A 59 -1.56 -2.52 4.85
N ALA A 60 -2.60 -2.92 4.11
CA ALA A 60 -3.81 -2.12 3.93
C ALA A 60 -4.49 -1.76 5.26
N THR A 61 -4.52 -2.71 6.21
CA THR A 61 -5.08 -2.45 7.54
C THR A 61 -4.27 -1.41 8.32
N LYS A 62 -2.95 -1.51 8.28
CA LYS A 62 -2.05 -0.57 8.97
C LYS A 62 -2.08 0.80 8.32
N PHE A 63 -2.04 0.84 7.00
CA PHE A 63 -2.18 2.06 6.22
C PHE A 63 -3.50 2.76 6.57
N LYS A 64 -4.62 2.03 6.63
CA LYS A 64 -5.90 2.64 7.01
C LYS A 64 -5.92 3.28 8.40
N VAL A 65 -5.27 2.64 9.37
CA VAL A 65 -5.13 3.20 10.73
C VAL A 65 -4.27 4.45 10.73
N HIS A 66 -3.20 4.45 9.94
CA HIS A 66 -2.31 5.59 9.74
C HIS A 66 -3.05 6.79 9.14
N GLU A 67 -3.74 6.60 8.01
CA GLU A 67 -4.55 7.63 7.35
C GLU A 67 -5.53 8.31 8.33
N ILE A 68 -6.24 7.50 9.14
CA ILE A 68 -7.22 8.02 10.11
C ILE A 68 -6.57 8.97 11.12
N LYS A 69 -5.32 8.72 11.53
CA LYS A 69 -4.59 9.60 12.45
C LYS A 69 -4.22 10.91 11.74
N GLU A 70 -3.73 10.83 10.51
CA GLU A 70 -3.35 12.00 9.73
C GLU A 70 -4.55 12.91 9.48
N GLU A 71 -5.63 12.34 8.94
CA GLU A 71 -6.83 13.07 8.57
C GLU A 71 -7.47 13.77 9.78
N ARG A 72 -7.54 13.09 10.92
CA ARG A 72 -8.19 13.62 12.13
C ARG A 72 -7.38 14.66 12.85
N PHE A 73 -6.05 14.55 12.84
CA PHE A 73 -5.20 15.38 13.68
C PHE A 73 -4.33 16.32 12.86
N VAL A 74 -3.55 15.77 11.94
CA VAL A 74 -2.48 16.52 11.27
C VAL A 74 -3.00 17.32 10.08
N PHE A 75 -3.84 16.73 9.24
CA PHE A 75 -4.41 17.40 8.09
C PHE A 75 -5.39 18.51 8.48
N THR A 76 -6.12 18.32 9.58
CA THR A 76 -6.96 19.38 10.16
C THR A 76 -6.11 20.60 10.55
N GLU A 77 -5.01 20.39 11.31
CA GLU A 77 -4.07 21.48 11.65
C GLU A 77 -3.43 22.11 10.40
N MET A 78 -3.05 21.31 9.41
CA MET A 78 -2.47 21.83 8.16
C MET A 78 -3.46 22.72 7.40
N ALA A 79 -4.73 22.34 7.35
CA ALA A 79 -5.78 23.13 6.73
C ALA A 79 -5.98 24.47 7.48
N GLU A 80 -6.03 24.45 8.82
CA GLU A 80 -6.12 25.67 9.64
C GLU A 80 -4.95 26.63 9.42
N ARG A 81 -3.78 26.10 9.05
CA ARG A 81 -2.59 26.89 8.66
C ARG A 81 -2.58 27.31 7.18
N GLY A 82 -3.68 27.14 6.46
CA GLY A 82 -3.86 27.59 5.07
C GLY A 82 -3.31 26.64 4.01
N LYS A 83 -3.09 25.36 4.32
CA LYS A 83 -2.56 24.34 3.38
C LYS A 83 -3.65 23.43 2.78
N GLU A 84 -4.87 23.94 2.61
CA GLU A 84 -6.04 23.17 2.15
C GLU A 84 -5.78 22.40 0.84
N SER A 85 -5.14 23.03 -0.15
CA SER A 85 -4.84 22.38 -1.43
C SER A 85 -3.91 21.18 -1.29
N LEU A 86 -2.96 21.25 -0.35
CA LEU A 86 -2.05 20.15 -0.06
C LEU A 86 -2.78 19.01 0.67
N VAL A 87 -3.63 19.36 1.64
CA VAL A 87 -4.47 18.38 2.35
C VAL A 87 -5.37 17.63 1.37
N HIS A 88 -6.01 18.32 0.44
CA HIS A 88 -6.83 17.67 -0.59
C HIS A 88 -6.05 16.70 -1.45
N ARG A 89 -4.81 17.06 -1.83
CA ARG A 89 -3.93 16.15 -2.56
C ARG A 89 -3.60 14.89 -1.75
N LEU A 90 -3.24 15.04 -0.48
CA LEU A 90 -2.88 13.90 0.38
C LEU A 90 -4.08 12.96 0.60
N LEU A 91 -5.28 13.52 0.79
CA LEU A 91 -6.53 12.75 0.84
C LEU A 91 -6.82 12.00 -0.47
N ASP A 92 -6.53 12.60 -1.62
CA ASP A 92 -6.66 11.93 -2.92
C ASP A 92 -5.63 10.79 -3.08
N ASP A 93 -4.41 10.96 -2.55
CA ASP A 93 -3.39 9.92 -2.51
C ASP A 93 -3.86 8.73 -1.66
N HIS A 94 -4.41 8.96 -0.45
CA HIS A 94 -5.05 7.92 0.40
C HIS A 94 -6.10 7.13 -0.37
N ARG A 95 -7.09 7.84 -0.95
CA ARG A 95 -8.17 7.22 -1.72
C ARG A 95 -7.63 6.35 -2.86
N ARG A 96 -6.63 6.85 -3.58
CA ARG A 96 -6.07 6.12 -4.71
C ARG A 96 -5.27 4.89 -4.27
N ILE A 97 -4.55 4.96 -3.15
CA ILE A 97 -3.85 3.80 -2.58
C ILE A 97 -4.88 2.74 -2.14
N ASP A 98 -5.94 3.13 -1.44
CA ASP A 98 -7.04 2.24 -1.05
C ASP A 98 -7.66 1.51 -2.26
N GLU A 99 -7.95 2.24 -3.35
CA GLU A 99 -8.48 1.67 -4.59
C GLU A 99 -7.52 0.65 -5.22
N LEU A 100 -6.22 0.95 -5.24
CA LEU A 100 -5.21 0.07 -5.81
C LEU A 100 -4.95 -1.17 -4.93
N LEU A 101 -4.98 -1.03 -3.61
CA LEU A 101 -4.87 -2.15 -2.65
C LEU A 101 -6.07 -3.10 -2.80
N GLU A 102 -7.27 -2.55 -2.92
CA GLU A 102 -8.48 -3.33 -3.18
C GLU A 102 -8.42 -4.02 -4.55
N ASN A 103 -7.90 -3.35 -5.58
CA ASN A 103 -7.66 -3.97 -6.89
C ASN A 103 -6.68 -5.15 -6.78
N MET A 104 -5.56 -4.97 -6.06
CA MET A 104 -4.59 -6.05 -5.82
C MET A 104 -5.25 -7.24 -5.09
N ARG A 105 -6.07 -6.98 -4.07
CA ARG A 105 -6.84 -8.02 -3.37
C ARG A 105 -7.74 -8.80 -4.33
N ARG A 106 -8.48 -8.11 -5.21
CA ARG A 106 -9.36 -8.75 -6.21
C ARG A 106 -8.60 -9.60 -7.20
N LEU A 107 -7.44 -9.14 -7.68
CA LEU A 107 -6.61 -9.92 -8.61
C LEU A 107 -6.15 -11.25 -7.98
N LEU A 108 -5.72 -11.21 -6.72
CA LEU A 108 -5.30 -12.40 -5.97
C LEU A 108 -6.48 -13.39 -5.77
N GLU A 109 -7.67 -12.87 -5.47
CA GLU A 109 -8.89 -13.69 -5.36
C GLU A 109 -9.30 -14.28 -6.71
N ASP A 110 -9.28 -13.49 -7.77
CA ASP A 110 -9.63 -13.94 -9.10
C ASP A 110 -8.70 -15.06 -9.58
N TYR A 111 -7.40 -15.00 -9.26
CA TYR A 111 -6.50 -16.12 -9.53
C TYR A 111 -6.82 -17.35 -8.68
N ARG A 112 -7.09 -17.18 -7.37
CA ARG A 112 -7.48 -18.27 -6.48
C ARG A 112 -8.75 -19.00 -6.95
N PHE A 113 -9.68 -18.27 -7.57
CA PHE A 113 -10.92 -18.81 -8.15
C PHE A 113 -10.81 -19.13 -9.65
N GLU A 114 -9.60 -19.17 -10.21
CA GLU A 114 -9.32 -19.55 -11.60
C GLU A 114 -10.02 -18.67 -12.66
N LYS A 115 -10.28 -17.40 -12.35
CA LYS A 115 -10.88 -16.42 -13.26
C LYS A 115 -9.86 -15.69 -14.14
N ILE A 116 -8.58 -15.70 -13.75
CA ILE A 116 -7.47 -15.12 -14.51
C ILE A 116 -6.28 -16.08 -14.55
N SER A 117 -5.44 -15.96 -15.58
CA SER A 117 -4.21 -16.76 -15.71
C SER A 117 -3.11 -16.30 -14.74
N ALA A 118 -2.10 -17.15 -14.51
CA ALA A 118 -0.94 -16.78 -13.71
C ALA A 118 -0.18 -15.60 -14.35
N LYS A 119 -0.05 -15.63 -15.68
CA LYS A 119 0.56 -14.53 -16.44
C LYS A 119 -0.18 -13.20 -16.23
N ASP A 120 -1.51 -13.20 -16.39
CA ASP A 120 -2.33 -12.00 -16.21
C ASP A 120 -2.26 -11.47 -14.78
N LEU A 121 -2.24 -12.37 -13.78
CA LEU A 121 -2.07 -12.01 -12.38
C LEU A 121 -0.77 -11.22 -12.19
N VAL A 122 0.36 -11.78 -12.65
CA VAL A 122 1.68 -11.19 -12.43
C VAL A 122 1.79 -9.82 -13.10
N GLU A 123 1.37 -9.70 -14.37
CA GLU A 123 1.41 -8.43 -15.09
C GLU A 123 0.57 -7.34 -14.39
N LYS A 124 -0.65 -7.68 -13.96
CA LYS A 124 -1.55 -6.72 -13.31
C LYS A 124 -1.11 -6.35 -11.89
N ILE A 125 -0.58 -7.31 -11.12
CA ILE A 125 -0.05 -7.05 -9.79
C ILE A 125 1.19 -6.19 -9.86
N LEU A 126 2.13 -6.47 -10.77
CA LEU A 126 3.33 -5.64 -10.95
C LEU A 126 2.97 -4.20 -11.29
N LYS A 127 2.03 -4.01 -12.22
CA LYS A 127 1.53 -2.67 -12.55
C LYS A 127 0.91 -1.97 -11.34
N THR A 128 0.01 -2.65 -10.64
CA THR A 128 -0.67 -2.09 -9.46
C THR A 128 0.33 -1.72 -8.36
N HIS A 129 1.31 -2.59 -8.11
CA HIS A 129 2.39 -2.36 -7.16
C HIS A 129 3.23 -1.16 -7.53
N GLN A 130 3.66 -1.03 -8.80
CA GLN A 130 4.43 0.14 -9.26
C GLN A 130 3.67 1.45 -9.09
N GLU A 131 2.35 1.45 -9.33
CA GLU A 131 1.51 2.62 -9.11
C GLU A 131 1.43 2.99 -7.62
N ILE A 132 1.20 2.03 -6.73
CA ILE A 132 1.19 2.27 -5.27
C ILE A 132 2.56 2.77 -4.80
N THR A 133 3.67 2.12 -5.20
CA THR A 133 5.03 2.51 -4.83
C THR A 133 5.30 3.97 -5.16
N LYS A 134 4.88 4.42 -6.35
CA LYS A 134 5.06 5.81 -6.77
C LYS A 134 4.29 6.77 -5.87
N ILE A 135 3.04 6.46 -5.54
CA ILE A 135 2.19 7.33 -4.71
C ILE A 135 2.74 7.37 -3.29
N VAL A 136 2.92 6.20 -2.64
CA VAL A 136 3.42 6.09 -1.26
C VAL A 136 4.76 6.81 -1.07
N SER A 137 5.71 6.64 -1.99
CA SER A 137 7.03 7.27 -1.86
C SER A 137 6.97 8.80 -1.90
N GLU A 138 6.13 9.36 -2.78
CA GLU A 138 5.99 10.81 -2.91
C GLU A 138 5.13 11.39 -1.78
N HIS A 139 4.09 10.66 -1.38
CA HIS A 139 3.18 10.99 -0.28
C HIS A 139 3.92 11.12 1.06
N ILE A 140 4.60 10.05 1.50
CA ILE A 140 5.40 10.05 2.73
C ILE A 140 6.47 11.15 2.72
N LYS A 141 7.09 11.40 1.57
CA LYS A 141 8.12 12.44 1.43
C LYS A 141 7.53 13.83 1.69
N ILE A 142 6.32 14.10 1.22
CA ILE A 142 5.62 15.37 1.44
C ILE A 142 5.23 15.50 2.90
N GLU A 143 4.65 14.44 3.47
CA GLU A 143 4.23 14.42 4.87
C GLU A 143 5.41 14.63 5.80
N ASP A 144 6.52 13.92 5.62
CA ASP A 144 7.74 14.13 6.40
C ASP A 144 8.23 15.58 6.33
N GLN A 145 8.12 16.25 5.17
CA GLN A 145 8.50 17.64 5.02
C GLN A 145 7.57 18.59 5.75
N GLU A 146 6.26 18.32 5.75
CA GLU A 146 5.27 19.18 6.37
C GLU A 146 5.11 18.95 7.87
N PHE A 147 5.14 17.68 8.30
CA PHE A 147 4.93 17.27 9.68
C PHE A 147 6.06 17.79 10.58
N ARG A 148 7.31 17.84 10.08
CA ARG A 148 8.45 18.43 10.81
C ARG A 148 8.32 19.94 11.06
N LYS A 149 7.36 20.63 10.43
CA LYS A 149 7.09 22.06 10.63
C LYS A 149 5.94 22.32 11.62
N LEU A 150 5.29 21.26 12.12
CA LEU A 150 4.19 21.31 13.08
C LEU A 150 4.70 21.13 14.51
#